data_AF-A0A920SDG4-F1
#
_entry.id   AF-A0A920SDG4-F1
#
_cell.length_a   1.000
_cell.length_b   1.000
_cell.length_c   1.000
_cell.angle_alpha   90.00
_cell.angle_beta   90.00
_cell.angle_gamma   90.00
#
_symmetry.space_group_name_H-M   'P 1'
#
loop_
_entity.id
_entity.type
_entity.pdbx_description
1 polymer ?
#
loop_
_entity_poly.entity_id
_entity_poly.type
_entity_poly.pdbx_seq_one_letter_code
_entity_poly.pdbx_strand_id
1 'polypeptide(L)'
;MASGGTFGIADLVSGGHVKKMVSPMPFHPESGGVVKELWEAGELELEVVPQGILVERMRAGGAGIGGVFLPTGAGTRFAARKKTTDL
;
A
#
# COMPACT_ATOMS: atom_id res chain seq x y z
N MET A 1 -27.23 -3.61 -0.80
CA MET A 1 -27.37 -2.42 -1.66
C MET A 1 -26.53 -2.63 -2.91
N ALA A 2 -27.01 -2.15 -4.05
CA ALA A 2 -26.75 -2.64 -5.40
C ALA A 2 -25.27 -2.76 -5.84
N SER A 3 -25.00 -3.86 -6.55
CA SER A 3 -23.86 -4.10 -7.43
C SER A 3 -23.92 -3.18 -8.65
N GLY A 4 -23.32 -2.00 -8.56
CA GLY A 4 -22.91 -1.21 -9.73
C GLY A 4 -21.50 -1.63 -10.14
N GLY A 5 -21.35 -2.20 -11.34
CA GLY A 5 -20.06 -2.67 -11.86
C GLY A 5 -19.06 -1.53 -11.89
N THR A 6 -18.12 -1.54 -10.95
CA THR A 6 -16.96 -0.66 -10.96
C THR A 6 -15.76 -1.59 -11.06
N PHE A 7 -15.13 -1.58 -12.24
CA PHE A 7 -13.84 -2.23 -12.42
C PHE A 7 -12.86 -1.66 -11.40
N GLY A 8 -12.40 -2.49 -10.48
CA GLY A 8 -11.58 -2.12 -9.33
C GLY A 8 -10.19 -2.75 -9.38
N ILE A 9 -9.36 -2.38 -8.40
CA ILE A 9 -8.02 -2.96 -8.22
C ILE A 9 -8.10 -4.48 -8.03
N ALA A 10 -9.15 -4.97 -7.36
CA ALA A 10 -9.37 -6.39 -7.15
C ALA A 10 -9.54 -7.17 -8.47
N ASP A 11 -10.17 -6.58 -9.49
CA ASP A 11 -10.34 -7.21 -10.80
C ASP A 11 -9.02 -7.28 -11.58
N LEU A 12 -8.19 -6.24 -11.47
CA LEU A 12 -6.84 -6.23 -12.03
C LEU A 12 -5.94 -7.30 -11.37
N VAL A 13 -6.09 -7.45 -10.05
CA VAL A 13 -5.38 -8.46 -9.27
C VAL A 13 -5.85 -9.87 -9.65
N SER A 14 -7.17 -10.11 -9.74
CA SER A 14 -7.69 -11.42 -10.14
C SER A 14 -7.36 -11.78 -11.59
N GLY A 15 -7.23 -10.79 -12.47
CA GLY A 15 -6.78 -10.97 -13.85
C GLY A 15 -5.28 -11.22 -14.01
N GLY A 16 -4.50 -11.23 -12.92
CA GLY A 16 -3.04 -11.43 -12.96
C GLY A 16 -2.28 -10.23 -13.56
N HIS A 17 -2.89 -9.05 -13.60
CA HIS A 17 -2.29 -7.85 -14.19
C HIS A 17 -1.42 -7.04 -13.20
N VAL A 18 -1.38 -7.44 -11.93
CA VAL A 18 -0.69 -6.73 -10.86
C VAL A 18 0.30 -7.66 -10.17
N LYS A 19 1.59 -7.33 -10.27
CA LYS A 19 2.66 -8.06 -9.55
C LYS A 19 2.83 -7.58 -8.11
N LYS A 20 2.67 -6.29 -7.85
CA LYS A 20 2.90 -5.66 -6.55
C LYS A 20 1.88 -4.58 -6.27
N MET A 21 1.39 -4.53 -5.03
CA MET A 21 0.54 -3.45 -4.53
C MET A 21 1.19 -2.73 -3.34
N VAL A 22 1.16 -1.40 -3.38
CA VAL A 22 1.55 -0.53 -2.26
C VAL A 22 0.28 0.12 -1.73
N SER A 23 -0.15 -0.24 -0.53
CA SER A 23 -1.45 0.19 0.00
C SER A 23 -1.41 0.37 1.52
N PRO A 24 -2.13 1.36 2.09
CA PRO A 24 -2.32 1.44 3.53
C PRO A 24 -3.21 0.34 4.07
N MET A 25 -4.10 -0.19 3.22
CA MET A 25 -5.06 -1.23 3.56
C MET A 25 -5.30 -2.08 2.31
N PRO A 26 -4.50 -3.14 2.08
CA PRO A 26 -4.54 -3.90 0.84
C PRO A 26 -5.84 -4.69 0.65
N PHE A 27 -6.50 -5.07 1.74
CA PHE A 27 -7.79 -5.76 1.75
C PHE A 27 -8.53 -5.51 3.07
N HIS A 28 -9.82 -5.82 3.09
CA HIS A 28 -10.63 -5.70 4.31
C HIS A 28 -10.27 -6.83 5.29
N PRO A 29 -9.92 -6.54 6.57
CA PRO A 29 -9.46 -7.54 7.53
C PRO A 29 -10.41 -8.73 7.72
N GLU A 30 -11.72 -8.46 7.71
CA GLU A 30 -12.76 -9.48 7.92
C GLU A 30 -12.95 -10.42 6.74
N SER A 31 -12.74 -9.96 5.50
CA SER A 31 -13.07 -10.75 4.30
C SER A 31 -11.86 -11.16 3.47
N GLY A 32 -10.79 -10.34 3.43
CA GLY A 32 -9.57 -10.58 2.66
C GLY A 32 -9.76 -10.51 1.13
N GLY A 33 -10.67 -11.34 0.60
CA GLY A 33 -10.94 -11.50 -0.82
C GLY A 33 -9.72 -11.98 -1.61
N VAL A 34 -9.82 -11.87 -2.95
CA VAL A 34 -8.80 -12.35 -3.90
C VAL A 34 -7.40 -11.78 -3.65
N VAL A 35 -7.29 -10.56 -3.14
CA VAL A 35 -6.00 -9.93 -2.82
C VAL A 35 -5.28 -10.70 -1.72
N LYS A 36 -5.99 -11.09 -0.66
CA LYS A 36 -5.40 -11.86 0.45
C LYS A 36 -5.00 -13.24 -0.03
N GLU A 37 -5.87 -13.91 -0.78
CA GLU A 37 -5.64 -15.26 -1.33
C GLU A 37 -4.38 -15.31 -2.18
N LEU A 38 -4.23 -14.40 -3.15
CA LEU A 38 -3.05 -14.35 -4.02
C LEU A 38 -1.78 -13.93 -3.29
N TRP A 39 -1.88 -13.08 -2.26
CA TRP A 39 -0.74 -12.74 -1.42
C TRP A 39 -0.26 -13.94 -0.58
N GLU A 40 -1.17 -14.70 0.02
CA GLU A 40 -0.86 -15.91 0.78
C GLU A 40 -0.31 -17.03 -0.12
N ALA A 41 -0.76 -17.11 -1.37
CA ALA A 41 -0.22 -17.99 -2.39
C ALA A 41 1.17 -17.56 -2.92
N GLY A 42 1.63 -16.35 -2.59
CA GLY A 42 2.90 -15.79 -3.08
C GLY A 42 2.86 -15.27 -4.52
N GLU A 43 1.66 -15.14 -5.10
CA GLU A 43 1.43 -14.65 -6.46
C GLU A 43 1.32 -13.12 -6.55
N LEU A 44 1.10 -12.45 -5.39
CA LEU A 44 1.01 -10.99 -5.28
C LEU A 44 1.94 -10.47 -4.17
N GLU A 45 2.78 -9.48 -4.50
CA GLU A 45 3.60 -8.78 -3.50
C GLU A 45 2.82 -7.63 -2.82
N LEU A 46 2.86 -7.55 -1.49
CA LEU A 46 2.24 -6.45 -0.73
C LEU A 46 3.28 -5.62 0.03
N GLU A 47 3.26 -4.30 -0.17
CA GLU A 47 3.94 -3.32 0.68
C GLU A 47 2.89 -2.49 1.43
N VAL A 48 2.75 -2.76 2.73
CA VAL A 48 1.87 -1.96 3.59
C VAL A 48 2.62 -0.71 4.06
N VAL A 49 2.01 0.46 3.90
CA VAL A 49 2.57 1.76 4.31
C VAL A 49 1.52 2.61 5.02
N PRO A 50 1.85 3.38 6.07
CA PRO A 50 0.89 4.29 6.68
C PRO A 50 0.26 5.26 5.65
N GLN A 51 -1.04 5.53 5.77
CA GLN A 51 -1.81 6.30 4.78
C GLN A 51 -1.19 7.69 4.52
N GLY A 52 -0.83 8.43 5.59
CA GLY A 52 -0.21 9.75 5.45
C GLY A 52 1.16 9.71 4.75
N ILE A 53 1.94 8.64 4.97
CA ILE A 53 3.23 8.47 4.28
C ILE A 53 3.01 8.20 2.79
N LEU A 54 2.01 7.40 2.42
CA LEU A 54 1.73 7.13 1.00
C LEU A 54 1.32 8.41 0.27
N VAL A 55 0.41 9.19 0.85
CA VAL A 55 -0.05 10.47 0.29
C VAL A 55 1.13 11.42 0.12
N GLU A 56 1.97 11.55 1.15
CA GLU A 56 3.11 12.46 1.09
C GLU A 56 4.18 12.01 0.10
N ARG A 57 4.38 10.70 -0.09
CA ARG A 57 5.25 10.17 -1.17
C ARG A 57 4.72 10.59 -2.55
N MET A 58 3.42 10.48 -2.78
CA MET A 58 2.81 10.89 -4.06
C MET A 58 2.96 12.41 -4.27
N ARG A 59 2.71 13.21 -3.22
CA ARG A 59 2.87 14.68 -3.25
C ARG A 59 4.32 15.07 -3.55
N ALA A 60 5.28 14.48 -2.82
CA ALA A 60 6.71 14.75 -3.00
C ALA A 60 7.17 14.40 -4.42
N GLY A 61 6.73 13.25 -4.96
CA GLY A 61 7.02 12.84 -6.34
C GLY A 61 6.48 13.83 -7.37
N GLY A 62 5.23 14.28 -7.22
CA GLY A 62 4.64 15.28 -8.11
C GLY A 62 5.30 16.66 -8.04
N ALA A 63 5.91 17.00 -6.90
CA ALA A 63 6.63 18.26 -6.69
C ALA A 63 8.13 18.20 -6.99
N GLY A 64 8.67 17.05 -7.42
CA GLY A 64 10.11 16.87 -7.67
C GLY A 64 10.96 16.83 -6.40
N ILE A 65 10.37 16.49 -5.25
CA ILE A 65 11.07 16.38 -3.96
C ILE A 65 11.60 14.95 -3.79
N GLY A 66 12.92 14.80 -3.61
CA GLY A 66 13.58 13.49 -3.54
C GLY A 66 13.30 12.66 -2.28
N GLY A 67 12.69 13.25 -1.25
CA GLY A 67 12.29 12.57 -0.02
C GLY A 67 11.89 13.54 1.08
N VAL A 68 11.14 13.05 2.07
CA VAL A 68 10.71 13.83 3.24
C VAL A 68 10.94 13.04 4.52
N PHE A 69 11.21 13.74 5.61
CA PHE A 69 11.22 13.17 6.95
C PHE A 69 9.86 13.39 7.60
N LEU A 70 9.26 12.31 8.11
CA LEU A 70 7.96 12.32 8.76
C LEU A 70 8.06 11.59 10.10
N PRO A 71 7.42 12.08 11.16
CA PRO A 71 7.40 11.38 12.46
C PRO A 71 6.57 10.09 12.40
N THR A 72 5.64 9.98 11.44
CA THR A 72 4.76 8.82 11.29
C THR A 72 5.57 7.54 11.13
N GLY A 73 5.31 6.56 12.00
CA GLY A 73 5.94 5.24 11.95
C GLY A 73 7.30 5.15 12.66
N ALA A 74 7.82 6.25 13.23
CA ALA A 74 9.00 6.23 14.10
C ALA A 74 8.80 5.26 15.27
N GLY A 75 9.81 4.46 15.58
CA GLY A 75 9.74 3.42 16.63
C GLY A 75 8.86 2.21 16.29
N THR A 76 8.25 2.14 15.10
CA THR A 76 7.44 0.99 14.67
C THR A 76 8.16 0.16 13.60
N ARG A 77 7.59 -1.01 13.26
CA ARG A 77 8.09 -1.84 12.15
C ARG A 77 8.23 -1.10 10.81
N PHE A 78 7.46 -0.02 10.60
CA PHE A 78 7.51 0.76 9.37
C PHE A 78 8.80 1.58 9.21
N ALA A 79 9.55 1.83 10.30
CA ALA A 79 10.82 2.55 10.25
C ALA A 79 12.03 1.65 9.87
N ALA A 80 11.90 0.32 9.95
CA ALA A 80 13.03 -0.63 9.89
C ALA A 80 13.90 -0.55 8.62
N ARG A 81 13.41 0.02 7.52
CA ARG A 81 14.15 0.21 6.25
C ARG A 81 14.18 1.67 5.78
N LYS A 82 13.97 2.63 6.68
CA LYS A 82 13.95 4.05 6.38
C LYS A 82 15.12 4.76 7.06
N LYS A 83 15.62 5.83 6.45
CA LYS A 83 16.60 6.71 7.12
C LYS A 83 15.90 7.40 8.28
N THR A 84 16.44 7.24 9.48
CA THR A 84 16.04 7.98 10.67
C THR A 84 17.05 9.08 10.93
N THR A 85 16.58 10.21 11.43
CA THR A 85 17.43 11.29 11.93
C THR A 85 16.87 11.72 13.28
N ASP A 86 17.75 12.10 14.18
CA ASP A 86 17.37 12.83 15.37
C ASP A 86 17.10 14.30 14.97
N LEU A 87 16.15 14.94 15.62
CA LEU A 87 15.85 16.37 15.50
C LEU A 87 16.43 17.12 16.70
#